data_AF-A0AAV4J1S4-F1
#
_entry.id   AF-A0AAV4J1S4-F1
#
_cell.length_a   1.000
_cell.length_b   1.000
_cell.length_c   1.000
_cell.angle_alpha   90.00
_cell.angle_beta   90.00
_cell.angle_gamma   90.00
#
_symmetry.space_group_name_H-M   'P 1'
#
loop_
_entity.id
_entity.type
_entity.pdbx_description
1 polymer ?
#
loop_
_entity_poly.entity_id
_entity_poly.type
_entity_poly.pdbx_seq_one_letter_code
_entity_poly.pdbx_strand_id
1 'polypeptide(L)'
;MKFKANKSRSLSIRKGKTEEVVTFTVAEQQIQTASQEPVKSLGRWYDSSMKDTRRGVETVQFASEGLLATNKCGIQGKFKVWCLQFMIISKLLWPLLAYDICCSTVESIEVKINKYTKKWLGDFTRTFGRGNILVLPQGKIKNPNEVHPPGV
;
A
#
# COMPACT_ATOMS: atom_id res chain seq x y z
N MET A 1 -30.59 19.60 13.56
CA MET A 1 -29.24 19.54 12.96
C MET A 1 -29.13 20.64 11.92
N LYS A 2 -27.98 21.33 11.79
CA LYS A 2 -27.76 22.37 10.76
C LYS A 2 -27.13 21.74 9.51
N PHE A 3 -27.67 22.04 8.33
CA PHE A 3 -27.11 21.61 7.05
C PHE A 3 -25.73 22.23 6.82
N LYS A 4 -24.79 21.47 6.24
CA LYS A 4 -23.44 21.92 5.92
C LYS A 4 -23.16 21.65 4.45
N ALA A 5 -23.42 22.64 3.59
CA ALA A 5 -23.20 22.52 2.14
C ALA A 5 -21.77 22.06 1.80
N ASN A 6 -20.76 22.52 2.55
CA ASN A 6 -19.37 22.14 2.34
C ASN A 6 -19.07 20.64 2.59
N LYS A 7 -19.89 19.92 3.37
CA LYS A 7 -19.71 18.47 3.58
C LYS A 7 -20.54 17.62 2.63
N SER A 8 -21.42 18.25 1.84
CA SER A 8 -22.32 17.58 0.92
C SER A 8 -21.82 17.75 -0.50
N ARG A 9 -21.99 16.72 -1.35
CA ARG A 9 -21.74 16.82 -2.78
C ARG A 9 -22.95 16.34 -3.54
N SER A 10 -23.27 17.03 -4.63
CA SER A 10 -24.35 16.64 -5.53
C SER A 10 -23.80 15.86 -6.72
N LEU A 11 -24.60 14.90 -7.19
CA LEU A 11 -24.34 14.16 -8.41
C LEU A 11 -25.68 13.92 -9.12
N SER A 12 -25.79 14.41 -10.35
CA SER A 12 -26.97 14.18 -11.20
C SER A 12 -26.63 13.16 -12.26
N ILE A 13 -27.45 12.12 -12.38
CA ILE A 13 -27.29 11.06 -13.37
C ILE A 13 -28.57 11.00 -14.21
N ARG A 14 -28.46 11.24 -15.52
CA ARG A 14 -29.54 10.98 -16.48
C ARG A 14 -29.07 9.97 -17.51
N LYS A 15 -29.89 8.95 -17.76
CA LYS A 15 -29.61 7.87 -18.74
C LYS A 15 -28.19 7.28 -18.58
N GLY A 16 -27.73 7.11 -17.33
CA GLY A 16 -26.41 6.54 -17.01
C GLY A 16 -25.21 7.46 -17.28
N LYS A 17 -25.42 8.74 -17.61
CA LYS A 17 -24.36 9.74 -17.76
C LYS A 17 -24.49 10.82 -16.69
N THR A 18 -23.35 11.28 -16.20
CA THR A 18 -23.28 12.38 -15.24
C THR A 18 -23.62 13.69 -15.94
N GLU A 19 -24.64 14.39 -15.44
CA GLU A 19 -25.01 15.73 -15.89
C GLU A 19 -24.47 16.76 -14.91
N GLU A 20 -23.55 17.61 -15.37
CA GLU A 20 -22.92 18.65 -14.54
C GLU A 20 -23.73 19.95 -14.48
N VAL A 21 -24.75 20.07 -15.34
CA VAL A 21 -25.57 21.29 -15.51
C VAL A 21 -26.55 21.48 -14.36
N VAL A 22 -26.94 20.41 -13.67
CA VAL A 22 -27.93 20.47 -12.60
C VAL A 22 -27.26 20.86 -11.29
N THR A 23 -27.55 22.07 -10.81
CA THR A 23 -27.13 22.56 -9.50
C THR A 23 -28.22 22.29 -8.46
N PHE A 24 -27.80 21.92 -7.25
CA PHE A 24 -28.72 21.68 -6.14
C PHE A 24 -28.52 22.75 -5.08
N THR A 25 -29.63 23.29 -4.59
CA THR A 25 -29.63 24.31 -3.54
C THR A 25 -30.41 23.77 -2.34
N VAL A 26 -29.79 23.78 -1.16
CA VAL A 26 -30.43 23.37 0.10
C VAL A 26 -30.22 24.49 1.11
N ALA A 27 -31.31 24.99 1.69
CA ALA A 27 -31.29 26.11 2.64
C ALA A 27 -30.53 27.34 2.09
N GLU A 28 -30.83 27.73 0.85
CA GLU A 28 -30.21 28.86 0.12
C GLU A 28 -28.70 28.72 -0.14
N GLN A 29 -28.08 27.59 0.24
CA GLN A 29 -26.68 27.28 -0.05
C GLN A 29 -26.57 26.32 -1.24
N GLN A 30 -25.77 26.70 -2.23
CA GLN A 30 -25.46 25.85 -3.38
C GLN A 30 -24.51 24.72 -2.98
N ILE A 31 -24.87 23.49 -3.33
CA ILE A 31 -24.04 22.31 -3.09
C ILE A 31 -23.04 22.18 -4.24
N GLN A 32 -21.78 21.88 -3.90
CA GLN A 32 -20.73 21.61 -4.89
C GLN A 32 -20.95 20.25 -5.54
N THR A 33 -20.73 20.16 -6.85
CA THR A 33 -20.84 18.90 -7.59
C THR A 33 -19.66 17.99 -7.32
N ALA A 34 -19.87 16.68 -7.22
CA ALA A 34 -18.82 15.68 -7.02
C ALA A 34 -17.77 15.63 -8.15
N SER A 35 -18.06 16.26 -9.31
CA SER A 35 -17.09 16.43 -10.41
C SER A 35 -16.07 17.53 -10.14
N GLN A 36 -16.46 18.59 -9.42
CA GLN A 36 -15.55 19.69 -9.07
C GLN A 36 -14.66 19.32 -7.89
N GLU A 37 -15.25 18.73 -6.85
CA GLU A 37 -14.50 18.29 -5.68
C GLU A 37 -15.00 16.91 -5.22
N PRO A 38 -14.18 15.86 -5.36
CA PRO A 38 -14.53 14.53 -4.92
C PRO A 38 -14.61 14.46 -3.40
N VAL A 39 -15.54 13.66 -2.88
CA VAL A 39 -15.76 13.54 -1.44
C VAL A 39 -15.19 12.23 -0.91
N LYS A 40 -14.56 12.29 0.26
CA LYS A 40 -14.12 11.11 0.99
C LYS A 40 -15.13 10.77 2.08
N SER A 41 -15.64 9.55 2.08
CA SER A 41 -16.48 9.01 3.15
C SER A 41 -16.01 7.62 3.54
N LEU A 42 -15.83 7.38 4.85
CA LEU A 42 -15.39 6.09 5.40
C LEU A 42 -14.12 5.52 4.73
N GLY A 43 -13.18 6.38 4.36
CA GLY A 43 -11.94 5.95 3.69
C GLY A 43 -12.07 5.72 2.18
N ARG A 44 -13.29 5.72 1.64
CA ARG A 44 -13.58 5.60 0.20
C ARG A 44 -13.71 6.98 -0.45
N TRP A 45 -13.15 7.13 -1.64
CA TRP A 45 -13.31 8.33 -2.46
C TRP A 45 -14.45 8.15 -3.45
N TYR A 46 -15.29 9.18 -3.57
CA TYR A 46 -16.39 9.25 -4.51
C TYR A 46 -16.11 10.36 -5.53
N ASP A 47 -15.82 9.92 -6.74
CA ASP A 47 -15.58 10.77 -7.90
C ASP A 47 -16.82 10.78 -8.82
N SER A 48 -16.94 11.75 -9.73
CA SER A 48 -18.10 11.86 -10.66
C SER A 48 -18.31 10.66 -11.59
N SER A 49 -17.25 9.89 -11.83
CA SER A 49 -17.27 8.66 -12.63
C SER A 49 -17.95 7.51 -11.89
N MET A 50 -17.99 7.54 -10.55
CA MET A 50 -18.44 6.44 -9.68
C MET A 50 -17.77 5.07 -9.93
N LYS A 51 -16.69 5.02 -10.72
CA LYS A 51 -15.97 3.80 -11.06
C LYS A 51 -14.79 3.58 -10.12
N ASP A 52 -14.66 2.34 -9.64
CA ASP A 52 -13.56 1.93 -8.77
C ASP A 52 -12.34 1.40 -9.53
N THR A 53 -12.38 1.33 -10.87
CA THR A 53 -11.32 0.74 -11.71
C THR A 53 -9.95 1.36 -11.46
N ARG A 54 -9.88 2.69 -11.32
CA ARG A 54 -8.62 3.39 -11.04
C ARG A 54 -8.02 2.98 -9.69
N ARG A 55 -8.87 2.74 -8.69
CA ARG A 55 -8.46 2.36 -7.33
C ARG A 55 -7.90 0.95 -7.30
N GLY A 56 -8.43 0.06 -8.13
CA GLY A 56 -7.83 -1.27 -8.38
C GLY A 56 -6.38 -1.17 -8.87
N VAL A 57 -6.12 -0.31 -9.86
CA VAL A 57 -4.75 -0.10 -10.40
C VAL A 57 -3.81 0.48 -9.34
N GLU A 58 -4.27 1.51 -8.60
CA GLU A 58 -3.51 2.11 -7.50
C GLU A 58 -3.14 1.06 -6.43
N THR A 59 -4.07 0.13 -6.13
CA THR A 59 -3.85 -0.94 -5.15
C THR A 59 -2.79 -1.95 -5.62
N VAL A 60 -2.78 -2.32 -6.91
CA VAL A 60 -1.74 -3.19 -7.49
C VAL A 60 -0.37 -2.52 -7.45
N GLN A 61 -0.32 -1.23 -7.76
CA GLN A 61 0.91 -0.47 -7.74
C GLN A 61 1.47 -0.38 -6.31
N PHE A 62 0.62 -0.04 -5.34
CA PHE A 62 0.97 -0.04 -3.93
C PHE A 62 1.53 -1.39 -3.45
N ALA A 63 0.87 -2.50 -3.81
CA ALA A 63 1.38 -3.85 -3.48
C ALA A 63 2.77 -4.09 -4.08
N SER A 64 2.95 -3.71 -5.35
CA SER A 64 4.21 -3.93 -6.08
C SER A 64 5.35 -3.10 -5.47
N GLU A 65 5.10 -1.85 -5.13
CA GLU A 65 6.07 -0.96 -4.47
C GLU A 65 6.44 -1.46 -3.06
N GLY A 66 5.45 -1.89 -2.27
CA GLY A 66 5.68 -2.46 -0.94
C GLY A 66 6.54 -3.73 -0.97
N LEU A 67 6.29 -4.62 -1.94
CA LEU A 67 7.08 -5.82 -2.16
C LEU A 67 8.51 -5.49 -2.59
N LEU A 68 8.69 -4.53 -3.51
CA LEU A 68 10.01 -4.09 -3.96
C LEU A 68 10.81 -3.44 -2.83
N ALA A 69 10.19 -2.58 -2.03
CA ALA A 69 10.82 -1.94 -0.87
C ALA A 69 11.30 -3.00 0.14
N THR A 70 10.43 -3.95 0.49
CA THR A 70 10.76 -5.05 1.41
C THR A 70 11.86 -5.94 0.85
N ASN A 71 11.87 -6.18 -0.46
CA ASN A 71 12.90 -6.98 -1.09
C ASN A 71 14.28 -6.28 -1.06
N LYS A 72 14.31 -4.95 -1.23
CA LYS A 72 15.53 -4.13 -1.16
C LYS A 72 16.12 -4.06 0.24
N CYS A 73 15.32 -4.23 1.29
CA CYS A 73 15.83 -4.27 2.66
C CYS A 73 16.77 -5.47 2.85
N GLY A 74 17.94 -5.24 3.46
CA GLY A 74 18.96 -6.27 3.77
C GLY A 74 18.62 -7.20 4.94
N ILE A 75 17.33 -7.40 5.21
CA ILE A 75 16.83 -8.15 6.38
C ILE A 75 16.71 -9.65 6.01
N GLN A 76 16.83 -10.55 7.00
CA GLN A 76 16.64 -11.99 6.80
C GLN A 76 15.23 -12.32 6.24
N GLY A 77 15.13 -13.39 5.44
CA GLY A 77 13.90 -13.80 4.77
C GLY A 77 12.69 -13.96 5.69
N LYS A 78 12.88 -14.51 6.91
CA LYS A 78 11.80 -14.68 7.91
C LYS A 78 11.14 -13.36 8.31
N PHE A 79 11.93 -12.31 8.48
CA PHE A 79 11.42 -10.99 8.84
C PHE A 79 10.77 -10.29 7.64
N LYS A 80 11.23 -10.56 6.40
CA LYS A 80 10.54 -10.08 5.19
C LYS A 80 9.14 -10.66 5.06
N VAL A 81 8.97 -11.96 5.34
CA VAL A 81 7.66 -12.62 5.35
C VAL A 81 6.77 -12.06 6.48
N TRP A 82 7.36 -11.80 7.65
CA TRP A 82 6.64 -11.12 8.74
C TRP A 82 6.16 -9.72 8.33
N CYS A 83 7.01 -8.90 7.71
CA CYS A 83 6.62 -7.58 7.20
C CYS A 83 5.54 -7.66 6.12
N LEU A 84 5.60 -8.66 5.25
CA LEU A 84 4.54 -8.91 4.27
C LEU A 84 3.19 -9.11 4.97
N GLN A 85 3.13 -9.99 5.97
CA GLN A 85 1.89 -10.32 6.67
C GLN A 85 1.31 -9.12 7.45
N PHE A 86 2.15 -8.42 8.21
CA PHE A 86 1.67 -7.41 9.16
C PHE A 86 1.72 -5.96 8.65
N MET A 87 2.48 -5.69 7.58
CA MET A 87 2.53 -4.34 7.00
C MET A 87 1.84 -4.27 5.65
N ILE A 88 2.25 -5.11 4.69
CA ILE A 88 1.77 -5.01 3.32
C ILE A 88 0.33 -5.50 3.22
N ILE A 89 0.04 -6.71 3.72
CA ILE A 89 -1.31 -7.29 3.68
C ILE A 89 -2.29 -6.46 4.51
N SER A 90 -1.90 -6.01 5.70
CA SER A 90 -2.76 -5.15 6.53
C SER A 90 -3.12 -3.83 5.83
N LYS A 91 -2.21 -3.23 5.08
CA LYS A 91 -2.50 -2.02 4.27
C LYS A 91 -3.32 -2.31 3.01
N LEU A 92 -3.18 -3.50 2.43
CA LEU A 92 -3.98 -3.95 1.28
C LEU A 92 -5.41 -4.34 1.67
N LEU A 93 -5.63 -4.80 2.90
CA LEU A 93 -6.95 -5.23 3.35
C LEU A 93 -7.99 -4.11 3.26
N TRP A 94 -7.62 -2.88 3.61
CA TRP A 94 -8.53 -1.74 3.57
C TRP A 94 -9.04 -1.38 2.16
N PRO A 95 -8.19 -1.16 1.13
CA PRO A 95 -8.67 -0.90 -0.22
C PRO A 95 -9.43 -2.08 -0.84
N LEU A 96 -9.08 -3.33 -0.49
CA LEU A 96 -9.82 -4.52 -0.91
C LEU A 96 -11.23 -4.60 -0.30
N LEU A 97 -11.42 -4.06 0.92
CA LEU A 97 -12.72 -4.00 1.58
C LEU A 97 -13.55 -2.79 1.13
N ALA A 98 -12.90 -1.65 0.90
CA ALA A 98 -13.58 -0.39 0.63
C ALA A 98 -14.01 -0.20 -0.84
N TYR A 99 -13.33 -0.85 -1.79
CA TYR A 99 -13.58 -0.72 -3.22
C TYR A 99 -14.00 -2.05 -3.83
N ASP A 100 -14.81 -1.99 -4.89
CA ASP A 100 -15.13 -3.17 -5.69
C ASP A 100 -13.98 -3.44 -6.69
N ILE A 101 -13.03 -4.26 -6.26
CA ILE A 101 -11.85 -4.64 -7.05
C ILE A 101 -12.11 -6.01 -7.67
N CYS A 102 -11.97 -6.12 -8.99
CA CYS A 102 -12.16 -7.37 -9.71
C CYS A 102 -11.22 -8.49 -9.20
N CYS A 103 -11.74 -9.71 -9.05
CA CYS A 103 -10.97 -10.87 -8.58
C CYS A 103 -9.68 -11.11 -9.37
N SER A 104 -9.70 -10.93 -10.69
CA SER A 104 -8.51 -11.05 -11.56
C SER A 104 -7.36 -10.12 -11.16
N THR A 105 -7.68 -8.94 -10.62
CA THR A 105 -6.70 -7.98 -10.13
C THR A 105 -6.09 -8.45 -8.82
N VAL A 106 -6.91 -9.04 -7.94
CA VAL A 106 -6.48 -9.63 -6.67
C VAL A 106 -5.58 -10.85 -6.91
N GLU A 107 -5.96 -11.74 -7.81
CA GLU A 107 -5.15 -12.90 -8.21
C GLU A 107 -3.78 -12.47 -8.76
N SER A 108 -3.74 -11.39 -9.55
CA SER A 108 -2.48 -10.83 -10.06
C SER A 108 -1.56 -10.34 -8.94
N ILE A 109 -2.13 -9.78 -7.87
CA ILE A 109 -1.37 -9.38 -6.67
C ILE A 109 -0.88 -10.62 -5.94
N GLU A 110 -1.73 -11.62 -5.75
CA GLU A 110 -1.40 -12.87 -5.07
C GLU A 110 -0.24 -13.59 -5.76
N VAL A 111 -0.27 -13.70 -7.09
CA VAL A 111 0.82 -14.30 -7.88
C VAL A 111 2.14 -13.57 -7.64
N LYS A 112 2.14 -12.23 -7.56
CA LYS A 112 3.33 -11.45 -7.24
C LYS A 112 3.82 -11.75 -5.81
N ILE A 113 2.92 -11.71 -4.82
CA ILE A 113 3.24 -12.01 -3.43
C ILE A 113 3.84 -13.41 -3.29
N ASN A 114 3.25 -14.41 -3.95
CA ASN A 114 3.72 -15.79 -3.93
C ASN A 114 5.13 -15.93 -4.53
N LYS A 115 5.45 -15.20 -5.61
CA LYS A 115 6.81 -15.17 -6.18
C LYS A 115 7.84 -14.62 -5.18
N TYR A 116 7.56 -13.50 -4.53
CA TYR A 116 8.47 -12.91 -3.54
C TYR A 116 8.60 -13.77 -2.28
N THR A 117 7.49 -14.33 -1.80
CA THR A 117 7.46 -15.21 -0.62
C THR A 117 8.31 -16.46 -0.86
N LYS A 118 8.15 -17.12 -2.02
CA LYS A 118 8.99 -18.26 -2.40
C LYS A 118 10.47 -17.89 -2.48
N LYS A 119 10.80 -16.71 -3.01
CA LYS A 119 12.18 -16.20 -3.05
C LYS A 119 12.76 -16.03 -1.65
N TRP A 120 12.05 -15.35 -0.75
CA TRP A 120 12.52 -15.08 0.61
C TRP A 120 12.59 -16.34 1.48
N LEU A 121 11.72 -17.33 1.25
CA LEU A 121 11.76 -18.63 1.92
C LEU A 121 12.77 -19.61 1.29
N GLY A 122 13.07 -19.51 0.00
CA GLY A 122 14.14 -20.28 -0.63
C GLY A 122 15.53 -19.89 -0.09
N ASP A 123 15.72 -18.61 0.24
CA ASP A 123 16.90 -18.14 0.97
C ASP A 123 16.90 -18.65 2.42
N PHE A 124 15.71 -18.87 3.01
CA PHE A 124 15.55 -19.43 4.36
C PHE A 124 15.98 -20.91 4.45
N THR A 125 15.63 -21.75 3.47
CA THR A 125 16.06 -23.16 3.47
C THR A 125 17.57 -23.33 3.24
N ARG A 126 18.21 -22.42 2.49
CA ARG A 126 19.67 -22.38 2.34
C ARG A 126 20.41 -21.93 3.61
N THR A 127 19.77 -21.12 4.45
CA THR A 127 20.37 -20.60 5.69
C THR A 127 20.12 -21.50 6.90
N PHE A 128 19.05 -22.30 6.91
CA PHE A 128 18.78 -23.25 8.00
C PHE A 128 19.74 -24.45 8.03
N GLY A 129 20.36 -24.80 6.89
CA GLY A 129 21.36 -25.88 6.80
C GLY A 129 22.77 -25.50 7.27
N ARG A 130 23.04 -24.22 7.62
CA ARG A 130 24.33 -23.79 8.16
C ARG A 130 24.13 -22.81 9.31
N GLY A 131 24.10 -23.36 10.52
CA GLY A 131 24.52 -22.66 11.73
C GLY A 131 23.60 -21.53 12.19
N ASN A 132 22.92 -21.78 13.30
CA ASN A 132 22.60 -20.72 14.25
C ASN A 132 23.86 -19.90 14.53
N ILE A 133 23.90 -18.64 14.08
CA ILE A 133 24.47 -17.48 14.78
C ILE A 133 23.82 -16.24 14.15
N LEU A 134 23.17 -15.45 15.01
CA LEU A 134 22.83 -14.07 14.72
C LEU A 134 24.14 -13.29 14.54
N VAL A 135 24.66 -13.16 13.32
CA VAL A 135 25.67 -12.14 13.03
C VAL A 135 24.92 -10.83 12.80
N LEU A 136 24.77 -10.06 13.88
CA LEU A 136 24.52 -8.62 13.77
C LEU A 136 25.69 -8.01 12.99
N PRO A 137 25.45 -7.01 12.11
CA PRO A 137 26.52 -6.34 11.39
C PRO A 137 27.38 -5.58 12.40
N GLN A 138 28.51 -6.16 12.80
CA GLN A 138 29.52 -5.46 13.58
C GLN A 138 30.11 -4.37 12.69
N GLY A 139 29.69 -3.13 12.96
CA GLY A 139 30.36 -1.94 12.47
C GLY A 139 31.84 -2.00 12.87
N LYS A 140 32.71 -1.61 11.94
CA LYS A 140 34.15 -1.57 12.15
C LYS A 140 34.48 -0.69 13.36
N ILE A 141 34.84 -1.30 14.48
CA ILE A 141 35.57 -0.63 15.56
C ILE A 141 37.04 -1.05 15.40
N LYS A 142 37.84 -0.12 14.89
CA LYS A 142 39.30 -0.23 14.82
C LYS A 142 39.83 -0.16 16.25
N ASN A 143 40.36 -1.25 16.79
CA ASN A 143 41.04 -1.23 18.09
C ASN A 143 42.40 -0.50 17.95
N PRO A 144 42.80 0.39 18.89
CA PRO A 144 43.99 1.23 18.75
C PRO A 144 45.33 0.60 19.19
N ASN A 145 45.41 -0.69 19.51
CA ASN A 145 46.56 -1.24 20.25
C ASN A 145 47.37 -2.29 19.47
N GLU A 146 47.81 -1.96 18.24
CA GLU A 146 48.97 -2.65 17.64
C GLU A 146 50.23 -1.87 17.98
N VAL A 147 50.84 -2.22 19.11
CA VAL A 147 52.20 -1.84 19.47
C VAL A 147 53.16 -2.66 18.59
N HIS A 148 53.90 -1.99 17.71
CA HIS A 148 55.06 -2.55 17.01
C HIS A 148 56.11 -3.05 18.02
N PRO A 149 56.67 -4.26 17.88
CA PRO A 149 57.95 -4.58 18.50
C PRO A 149 59.13 -4.17 17.60
N PRO A 150 60.30 -3.85 18.20
CA PRO A 150 61.48 -3.29 17.53
C PRO A 150 62.32 -4.39 16.86
N GLY A 151 63.11 -3.97 15.86
CA GLY A 151 63.75 -4.85 14.89
C GLY A 151 64.93 -5.69 15.36
N VAL A 152 65.32 -6.60 14.45
CA VAL A 152 66.68 -6.89 13.98
C VAL A 152 66.56 -7.27 12.50
#